data_AF-A0A9E6VSE6-F1
#
_entry.id   AF-A0A9E6VSE6-F1
#
_cell.length_a   1.000
_cell.length_b   1.000
_cell.length_c   1.000
_cell.angle_alpha   90.00
_cell.angle_beta   90.00
_cell.angle_gamma   90.00
#
_symmetry.space_group_name_H-M   'P 1'
#
loop_
_entity.id
_entity.type
_entity.pdbx_description
1 polymer ?
#
loop_
_entity_poly.entity_id
_entity_poly.type
_entity_poly.pdbx_seq_one_letter_code
_entity_poly.pdbx_strand_id
1 'polypeptide(L)'
;MNNIEKYFAGEKLQCTIGIILSFISIALSVYFLALHKPLLRGISFVFIPLSVLLLIICIGVVTRTPKDIERITGFYKTEPQKIQTDELPRMEKVMKNFTLIKRIELCFFTAGLLLTIFFGKNDLIKGIAIGLMIQGAILYLFDYSAEVRGKVYFEFLKSL
;
A
#
# COMPACT_ATOMS: atom_id res chain seq x y z
N MET A 1 -8.05 15.16 20.07
CA MET A 1 -8.34 14.72 18.69
C MET A 1 -9.34 13.58 18.77
N ASN A 2 -10.42 13.67 18.01
CA ASN A 2 -11.43 12.61 17.95
C ASN A 2 -10.81 11.36 17.28
N ASN A 3 -11.21 10.14 17.65
CA ASN A 3 -10.60 8.90 17.11
C ASN A 3 -10.61 8.86 15.57
N ILE A 4 -11.63 9.49 14.96
CA ILE A 4 -11.80 9.69 13.52
C ILE A 4 -10.64 10.53 12.93
N GLU A 5 -10.35 11.70 13.49
CA GLU A 5 -9.30 12.59 12.99
C GLU A 5 -7.92 11.95 13.08
N LYS A 6 -7.65 11.21 14.16
CA LYS A 6 -6.38 10.49 14.35
C LYS A 6 -6.17 9.42 13.27
N TYR A 7 -7.22 8.66 12.93
CA TYR A 7 -7.18 7.67 11.87
C TYR A 7 -6.86 8.29 10.50
N PHE A 8 -7.62 9.32 10.10
CA PHE A 8 -7.44 9.96 8.80
C PHE A 8 -6.13 10.74 8.68
N ALA A 9 -5.65 11.37 9.76
CA ALA A 9 -4.33 11.97 9.78
C ALA A 9 -3.22 10.92 9.56
N GLY A 10 -3.34 9.76 10.20
CA GLY A 10 -2.42 8.64 10.00
C GLY A 10 -2.48 8.06 8.59
N GLU A 11 -3.67 7.89 8.02
CA GLU A 11 -3.86 7.43 6.63
C GLU A 11 -3.21 8.39 5.63
N LYS A 12 -3.45 9.70 5.78
CA LYS A 12 -2.86 10.74 4.94
C LYS A 12 -1.34 10.77 5.04
N LEU A 13 -0.79 10.68 6.26
CA LEU A 13 0.65 10.68 6.48
C LEU A 13 1.30 9.47 5.80
N GLN A 14 0.75 8.27 6.01
CA GLN A 14 1.27 7.06 5.38
C GLN A 14 1.26 7.17 3.85
N CYS A 15 0.15 7.62 3.25
CA CYS A 15 0.06 7.76 1.80
C CYS A 15 0.99 8.85 1.25
N THR A 16 1.24 9.91 2.02
CA THR A 16 2.23 10.94 1.63
C THR A 16 3.63 10.35 1.60
N ILE A 17 4.01 9.52 2.58
CA ILE A 17 5.27 8.77 2.57
C ILE A 17 5.30 7.80 1.38
N GLY A 18 4.19 7.12 1.10
CA GLY A 18 4.06 6.21 -0.05
C GLY A 18 4.26 6.90 -1.40
N ILE A 19 3.75 8.12 -1.58
CA ILE A 19 3.97 8.94 -2.77
C ILE A 19 5.46 9.24 -2.95
N ILE A 20 6.13 9.72 -1.89
CA ILE A 20 7.55 10.04 -1.92
C ILE A 20 8.37 8.80 -2.27
N LEU A 21 8.07 7.66 -1.62
CA LEU A 21 8.74 6.39 -1.86
C LEU A 21 8.55 5.92 -3.31
N SER A 22 7.36 6.10 -3.86
CA SER A 22 7.05 5.74 -5.25
C SER A 22 7.87 6.57 -6.24
N PHE A 23 7.98 7.89 -6.03
CA PHE A 23 8.82 8.75 -6.87
C PHE A 23 10.30 8.36 -6.81
N ILE A 24 10.83 8.11 -5.61
CA ILE A 24 12.22 7.67 -5.42
C ILE A 24 12.46 6.35 -6.16
N SER A 25 11.55 5.38 -6.00
CA SER A 25 11.64 4.06 -6.63
C SER A 25 11.58 4.14 -8.16
N ILE A 26 10.71 4.98 -8.71
CA ILE A 26 10.63 5.22 -10.17
C ILE A 26 11.91 5.89 -10.68
N ALA A 27 12.38 6.95 -10.01
CA ALA A 27 13.60 7.64 -10.39
C ALA A 27 14.83 6.71 -10.39
N LEU A 28 14.95 5.88 -9.35
CA LEU A 28 15.99 4.87 -9.24
C LEU A 28 15.88 3.82 -10.37
N SER A 29 14.67 3.41 -10.71
CA SER A 29 14.43 2.46 -11.80
C SER A 29 14.85 3.01 -13.16
N VAL A 30 14.57 4.29 -13.43
CA VAL A 30 15.01 4.96 -14.67
C VAL A 30 16.53 5.06 -14.72
N TYR A 31 17.17 5.42 -13.60
CA TYR A 31 18.63 5.44 -13.50
C TYR A 31 19.24 4.05 -13.75
N PHE A 32 18.66 3.00 -13.18
CA PHE A 32 19.09 1.61 -13.39
C PHE A 32 18.96 1.15 -14.85
N LEU A 33 17.94 1.59 -15.58
CA LEU A 33 17.81 1.30 -17.01
C LEU A 33 18.93 1.96 -17.84
N ALA A 34 19.34 3.17 -17.46
CA ALA A 34 20.42 3.91 -18.11
C ALA A 34 21.80 3.24 -17.93
N LEU A 35 22.03 2.52 -16.83
CA LEU A 35 23.29 1.80 -16.57
C LEU A 35 23.49 0.55 -17.44
N HIS A 36 22.48 0.12 -18.19
CA HIS A 36 22.53 -1.00 -19.14
C HIS A 36 23.01 -2.36 -18.60
N LYS A 37 23.10 -2.52 -17.27
CA LYS A 37 23.41 -3.81 -16.63
C LYS A 37 22.16 -4.70 -16.60
N PRO A 38 22.23 -5.97 -17.02
CA PRO A 38 21.07 -6.87 -17.09
C PRO A 38 20.39 -7.04 -15.73
N LEU A 39 21.17 -7.18 -14.65
CA LEU A 39 20.68 -7.23 -13.28
C LEU A 39 19.82 -6.02 -12.91
N LEU A 40 20.32 -4.82 -13.18
CA LEU A 40 19.63 -3.58 -12.82
C LEU A 40 18.36 -3.36 -13.66
N ARG A 41 18.40 -3.74 -14.94
CA ARG A 41 17.20 -3.72 -15.80
C ARG A 41 16.11 -4.64 -15.26
N GLY A 42 16.48 -5.83 -14.78
CA GLY A 42 15.54 -6.76 -14.16
C GLY A 42 14.85 -6.17 -12.92
N ILE A 43 15.61 -5.47 -12.07
CA ILE A 43 15.05 -4.76 -10.90
C ILE A 43 14.06 -3.68 -11.34
N SER A 44 14.45 -2.87 -12.34
CA SER A 44 13.58 -1.79 -12.86
C SER A 44 12.25 -2.30 -13.42
N PHE A 45 12.24 -3.46 -14.08
CA PHE A 45 11.01 -4.05 -14.62
C PHE A 45 9.98 -4.40 -13.53
N VAL A 46 10.43 -4.64 -12.30
CA VAL A 46 9.54 -4.88 -11.17
C VAL A 46 9.21 -3.59 -10.43
N PHE A 47 10.20 -2.73 -10.20
CA PHE A 47 10.01 -1.50 -9.43
C PHE A 47 9.05 -0.53 -10.12
N ILE A 48 9.13 -0.35 -11.44
CA ILE A 48 8.28 0.60 -12.17
C ILE A 48 6.78 0.28 -11.98
N PRO A 49 6.26 -0.89 -12.37
CA PRO A 49 4.82 -1.15 -12.29
C PRO A 49 4.29 -1.11 -10.85
N LEU A 50 5.03 -1.66 -9.89
CA LEU A 50 4.60 -1.69 -8.49
C LEU A 50 4.62 -0.31 -7.84
N SER A 51 5.62 0.52 -8.16
CA SER A 51 5.70 1.90 -7.64
C SER A 51 4.65 2.80 -8.27
N VAL A 52 4.34 2.62 -9.56
CA VAL A 52 3.25 3.34 -10.22
C VAL A 52 1.90 2.97 -9.60
N LEU A 53 1.67 1.69 -9.32
CA LEU A 53 0.46 1.24 -8.64
C LEU A 53 0.33 1.88 -7.25
N LEU A 54 1.40 1.83 -6.44
CA LEU A 54 1.44 2.46 -5.11
C LEU A 54 1.17 3.96 -5.19
N LEU A 55 1.75 4.65 -6.18
CA LEU A 55 1.55 6.08 -6.41
C LEU A 55 0.08 6.42 -6.68
N ILE A 56 -0.57 5.68 -7.58
CA ILE A 56 -1.99 5.87 -7.94
C ILE A 56 -2.88 5.68 -6.70
N ILE A 57 -2.64 4.60 -5.93
CA ILE A 57 -3.39 4.30 -4.72
C ILE A 57 -3.22 5.46 -3.71
N CYS A 58 -1.98 5.85 -3.42
CA CYS A 58 -1.71 6.88 -2.41
C CYS A 58 -2.27 8.26 -2.80
N ILE A 59 -2.19 8.65 -4.08
CA ILE A 59 -2.82 9.89 -4.57
C ILE A 59 -4.33 9.83 -4.40
N GLY A 60 -4.96 8.70 -4.75
CA GLY A 60 -6.40 8.50 -4.56
C GLY A 60 -6.82 8.64 -3.09
N VAL A 61 -6.01 8.12 -2.17
CA VAL A 61 -6.26 8.26 -0.72
C VAL A 61 -6.09 9.70 -0.25
N VAL A 62 -4.97 10.36 -0.57
CA VAL A 62 -4.72 11.74 -0.10
C VAL A 62 -5.77 12.73 -0.61
N THR A 63 -6.26 12.53 -1.83
CA THR A 63 -7.28 13.40 -2.44
C THR A 63 -8.69 13.15 -1.91
N ARG A 64 -9.04 11.90 -1.53
CA ARG A 64 -10.36 11.58 -0.95
C ARG A 64 -10.46 11.90 0.55
N THR A 65 -9.35 11.83 1.30
CA THR A 65 -9.36 11.96 2.78
C THR A 65 -10.09 13.19 3.30
N PRO A 66 -9.93 14.42 2.75
CA PRO A 66 -10.65 15.60 3.25
C PRO A 66 -12.18 15.44 3.18
N LYS A 67 -12.69 14.89 2.07
CA LYS A 67 -14.13 14.64 1.87
C LYS A 67 -14.66 13.56 2.80
N ASP A 68 -13.85 12.52 3.05
CA ASP A 68 -14.20 11.44 3.97
C ASP A 68 -14.28 11.95 5.43
N ILE A 69 -13.35 12.81 5.86
CA ILE A 69 -13.38 13.42 7.20
C ILE A 69 -14.66 14.24 7.40
N GLU A 70 -14.99 15.12 6.44
CA GLU A 70 -16.20 15.95 6.53
C GLU A 70 -17.47 15.10 6.60
N ARG A 71 -17.59 14.09 5.72
CA ARG A 71 -18.74 13.18 5.70
C ARG A 71 -18.91 12.45 7.03
N ILE A 72 -17.84 11.85 7.56
CA ILE A 72 -17.92 11.01 8.76
C ILE A 72 -18.11 11.87 10.02
N THR A 73 -17.47 13.05 10.07
CA THR A 73 -17.69 13.98 11.18
C THR A 73 -19.13 14.51 11.18
N GLY A 74 -19.73 14.69 10.00
CA GLY A 74 -21.16 14.95 9.84
C GLY A 74 -22.01 13.82 10.42
N PHE A 75 -21.80 12.57 9.96
CA PHE A 75 -22.54 11.41 10.46
C PHE A 75 -22.45 11.26 11.99
N TYR A 76 -21.26 11.45 12.56
CA TYR A 76 -21.06 11.36 14.01
C TYR A 76 -21.87 12.40 14.79
N LYS A 77 -22.07 13.60 14.24
CA LYS A 77 -22.77 14.69 14.93
C LYS A 77 -24.28 14.70 14.70
N THR A 78 -24.73 14.37 13.49
CA THR A 78 -26.13 14.56 13.08
C THR A 78 -26.88 13.25 12.90
N GLU A 79 -26.21 12.16 12.52
CA GLU A 79 -26.87 10.91 12.12
C GLU A 79 -25.99 9.68 12.46
N PRO A 80 -25.79 9.36 13.75
CA PRO A 80 -24.88 8.30 14.18
C PRO A 80 -25.25 6.91 13.62
N GLN A 81 -26.53 6.70 13.28
CA GLN A 81 -26.99 5.46 12.61
C GLN A 81 -26.28 5.22 11.26
N LYS A 82 -25.92 6.27 10.52
CA LYS A 82 -25.19 6.16 9.24
C LYS A 82 -23.78 5.62 9.40
N ILE A 83 -23.20 5.70 10.61
CA ILE A 83 -21.90 5.08 10.89
C ILE A 83 -22.02 3.55 10.78
N GLN A 84 -23.09 2.98 11.33
CA GLN A 84 -23.30 1.53 11.29
C GLN A 84 -23.77 1.04 9.92
N THR A 85 -24.56 1.83 9.18
CA THR A 85 -25.08 1.39 7.87
C THR A 85 -24.12 1.64 6.71
N ASP A 86 -23.30 2.68 6.76
CA ASP A 86 -22.50 3.10 5.60
C ASP A 86 -21.00 2.91 5.86
N GLU A 87 -20.49 3.40 7.00
CA GLU A 87 -19.05 3.41 7.27
C GLU A 87 -18.54 2.04 7.76
N LEU A 88 -19.30 1.34 8.59
CA LEU A 88 -18.91 0.02 9.10
C LEU A 88 -18.80 -1.04 7.97
N PRO A 89 -19.76 -1.17 7.03
CA PRO A 89 -19.62 -2.10 5.90
C PRO A 89 -18.51 -1.69 4.93
N ARG A 90 -18.26 -0.39 4.76
CA ARG A 90 -17.10 0.10 3.99
C ARG A 90 -15.80 -0.38 4.62
N MET A 91 -15.61 -0.14 5.92
CA MET A 91 -14.41 -0.55 6.63
C MET A 91 -14.23 -2.07 6.67
N GLU A 92 -15.31 -2.85 6.75
CA GLU A 92 -15.23 -4.30 6.63
C GLU A 92 -14.64 -4.75 5.28
N LYS A 93 -15.09 -4.13 4.17
CA LYS A 93 -14.52 -4.39 2.84
C LYS A 93 -13.04 -4.00 2.77
N VAL A 94 -12.66 -2.86 3.34
CA VAL A 94 -11.26 -2.40 3.40
C VAL A 94 -10.40 -3.41 4.17
N MET A 95 -10.87 -3.92 5.31
CA MET A 95 -10.14 -4.93 6.10
C MET A 95 -9.97 -6.26 5.35
N LYS A 96 -11.01 -6.72 4.62
CA LYS A 96 -10.92 -7.90 3.76
C LYS A 96 -9.91 -7.71 2.62
N ASN A 97 -9.91 -6.53 2.00
CA ASN A 97 -8.97 -6.20 0.93
C ASN A 97 -7.52 -6.20 1.43
N PHE A 98 -7.22 -5.65 2.61
CA PHE A 98 -5.86 -5.73 3.17
C PHE A 98 -5.39 -7.17 3.34
N THR A 99 -6.26 -8.08 3.78
CA THR A 99 -5.90 -9.50 3.92
C THR A 99 -5.58 -10.14 2.57
N LEU A 100 -6.35 -9.82 1.53
CA LEU A 100 -6.12 -10.33 0.19
C LEU A 100 -4.83 -9.77 -0.43
N ILE A 101 -4.64 -8.46 -0.38
CA ILE A 101 -3.47 -7.79 -0.96
C ILE A 101 -2.18 -8.28 -0.31
N LYS A 102 -2.14 -8.39 1.03
CA LYS A 102 -0.98 -8.96 1.74
C LYS A 102 -0.61 -10.37 1.33
N ARG A 103 -1.60 -11.21 0.99
CA ARG A 103 -1.33 -12.56 0.45
C ARG A 103 -0.67 -12.47 -0.92
N ILE A 104 -1.13 -11.56 -1.78
CA ILE A 104 -0.54 -11.32 -3.10
C ILE A 104 0.90 -10.79 -2.96
N GLU A 105 1.16 -9.86 -2.04
CA GLU A 105 2.49 -9.33 -1.78
C GLU A 105 3.45 -10.40 -1.26
N LEU A 106 2.97 -11.27 -0.35
CA LEU A 106 3.73 -12.43 0.09
C LEU A 106 4.01 -13.39 -1.08
N CYS A 107 3.04 -13.59 -1.99
CA CYS A 107 3.26 -14.35 -3.22
C CYS A 107 4.37 -13.73 -4.08
N PHE A 108 4.44 -12.40 -4.22
CA PHE A 108 5.56 -11.76 -4.92
C PHE A 108 6.90 -12.03 -4.25
N PHE A 109 6.97 -11.90 -2.93
CA PHE A 109 8.20 -12.20 -2.19
C PHE A 109 8.65 -13.65 -2.38
N THR A 110 7.73 -14.61 -2.21
CA THR A 110 8.02 -16.04 -2.39
C THR A 110 8.38 -16.38 -3.83
N ALA A 111 7.72 -15.77 -4.83
CA ALA A 111 8.07 -15.94 -6.24
C ALA A 111 9.50 -15.44 -6.53
N GLY A 112 9.89 -14.30 -5.96
CA GLY A 112 11.27 -13.81 -6.05
C GLY A 112 12.27 -14.78 -5.42
N LEU A 113 11.96 -15.38 -4.28
CA LEU A 113 12.80 -16.41 -3.66
C LEU A 113 12.97 -17.63 -4.58
N LEU A 114 11.87 -18.16 -5.12
CA LEU A 114 11.90 -19.30 -6.04
C LEU A 114 12.70 -18.98 -7.32
N LEU A 115 12.49 -17.80 -7.91
CA LEU A 115 13.24 -17.36 -9.09
C LEU A 115 14.74 -17.27 -8.81
N THR A 116 15.13 -16.83 -7.62
CA THR A 116 16.55 -16.77 -7.22
C THR A 116 17.17 -18.17 -7.15
N ILE A 117 16.44 -19.15 -6.60
CA ILE A 117 16.92 -20.53 -6.45
C ILE A 117 17.05 -21.23 -7.80
N PHE A 118 16.03 -21.14 -8.66
CA PHE A 118 16.00 -21.89 -9.92
C PHE A 118 16.72 -21.20 -11.09
N PHE A 119 16.77 -19.86 -11.09
CA PHE A 119 17.22 -19.08 -12.25
C PHE A 119 18.30 -18.04 -11.91
N GLY A 120 18.91 -18.09 -10.73
CA GLY A 120 19.87 -17.09 -10.24
C GLY A 120 21.17 -16.94 -11.06
N LYS A 121 21.43 -17.83 -12.03
CA LYS A 121 22.56 -17.70 -12.97
C LYS A 121 22.32 -16.67 -14.08
N ASN A 122 21.06 -16.36 -14.39
CA ASN A 122 20.73 -15.32 -15.37
C ASN A 122 20.58 -13.98 -14.65
N ASP A 123 21.47 -13.04 -14.94
CA ASP A 123 21.49 -11.73 -14.26
C ASP A 123 20.16 -10.98 -14.40
N LEU A 124 19.49 -11.05 -15.54
CA LEU A 124 18.20 -10.37 -15.73
C LEU A 124 17.12 -10.97 -14.82
N ILE A 125 17.02 -12.30 -14.78
CA ILE A 125 16.04 -13.01 -13.93
C ILE A 125 16.36 -12.80 -12.46
N LYS A 126 17.64 -12.83 -12.09
CA LYS A 126 18.11 -12.49 -10.74
C LYS A 126 17.70 -11.07 -10.35
N GLY A 127 17.75 -10.12 -11.29
CA GLY A 127 17.29 -8.76 -11.09
C GLY A 127 15.79 -8.68 -10.80
N ILE A 128 14.98 -9.38 -11.60
CA ILE A 128 13.52 -9.50 -11.37
C ILE A 128 13.24 -10.12 -10.00
N ALA A 129 13.95 -11.20 -9.66
CA ALA A 129 13.79 -11.90 -8.39
C ALA A 129 14.06 -10.98 -7.19
N ILE A 130 15.19 -10.25 -7.21
CA ILE A 130 15.54 -9.26 -6.20
C ILE A 130 14.48 -8.14 -6.15
N GLY A 131 14.04 -7.67 -7.32
CA GLY A 131 13.00 -6.66 -7.44
C GLY A 131 11.71 -7.06 -6.74
N LEU A 132 11.25 -8.29 -6.98
CA LEU A 132 10.02 -8.85 -6.39
C LEU A 132 10.15 -9.02 -4.87
N MET A 133 11.30 -9.49 -4.39
CA MET A 133 11.54 -9.63 -2.95
C MET A 133 11.52 -8.27 -2.25
N ILE A 134 12.24 -7.27 -2.78
CA ILE A 134 12.32 -5.95 -2.17
C ILE A 134 10.96 -5.24 -2.20
N GLN A 135 10.32 -5.16 -3.37
CA GLN A 135 9.01 -4.49 -3.48
C GLN A 135 7.92 -5.23 -2.73
N GLY A 136 7.89 -6.57 -2.78
CA GLY A 136 6.94 -7.37 -2.01
C GLY A 136 7.07 -7.11 -0.51
N ALA A 137 8.28 -7.02 0.02
CA ALA A 137 8.51 -6.70 1.44
C ALA A 137 8.08 -5.26 1.80
N ILE A 138 8.42 -4.28 0.94
CA ILE A 138 8.04 -2.87 1.16
C ILE A 138 6.52 -2.71 1.19
N LEU A 139 5.83 -3.24 0.17
CA LEU A 139 4.38 -3.18 0.06
C LEU A 139 3.69 -3.89 1.23
N TYR A 140 4.19 -5.08 1.61
CA TYR A 140 3.68 -5.80 2.77
C TYR A 140 3.78 -5.01 4.08
N LEU A 141 4.93 -4.36 4.33
CA LEU A 141 5.10 -3.51 5.52
C LEU A 141 4.19 -2.28 5.49
N PHE A 142 4.02 -1.70 4.30
CA PHE A 142 3.12 -0.57 4.09
C PHE A 142 1.68 -0.97 4.42
N ASP A 143 1.16 -2.04 3.81
CA ASP A 143 -0.22 -2.48 4.02
C ASP A 143 -0.45 -3.05 5.42
N TYR A 144 0.55 -3.70 6.02
CA TYR A 144 0.48 -4.11 7.42
C TYR A 144 0.27 -2.92 8.36
N SER A 145 1.00 -1.83 8.14
CA SER A 145 0.87 -0.61 8.95
C SER A 145 -0.51 0.04 8.77
N ALA A 146 -1.07 -0.02 7.56
CA ALA A 146 -2.41 0.47 7.28
C ALA A 146 -3.49 -0.41 7.92
N GLU A 147 -3.33 -1.73 7.87
CA GLU A 147 -4.24 -2.71 8.48
C GLU A 147 -4.33 -2.53 9.99
N VAL A 148 -3.18 -2.40 10.68
CA VAL A 148 -3.15 -2.20 12.14
C VAL A 148 -3.93 -0.94 12.55
N ARG A 149 -3.73 0.18 11.84
CA ARG A 149 -4.52 1.40 12.10
C ARG A 149 -6.00 1.21 11.78
N GLY A 150 -6.29 0.55 10.67
CA GLY A 150 -7.66 0.27 10.22
C GLY A 150 -8.43 -0.59 11.22
N LYS A 151 -7.78 -1.57 11.86
CA LYS A 151 -8.38 -2.39 12.92
C LYS A 151 -8.78 -1.57 14.14
N VAL A 152 -7.89 -0.71 14.64
CA VAL A 152 -8.19 0.18 15.78
C VAL A 152 -9.39 1.07 15.47
N TYR A 153 -9.47 1.62 14.25
CA TYR A 153 -10.60 2.43 13.83
C TYR A 153 -11.88 1.59 13.68
N PHE A 154 -11.79 0.40 13.09
CA PHE A 154 -12.93 -0.50 12.90
C PHE A 154 -13.53 -1.00 14.22
N GLU A 155 -12.70 -1.29 15.22
CA GLU A 155 -13.16 -1.65 16.57
C GLU A 155 -13.85 -0.46 17.26
N PHE A 156 -13.30 0.74 17.11
CA PHE A 156 -13.96 1.96 17.59
C PHE A 156 -15.35 2.13 16.96
N LEU A 157 -15.49 1.96 15.64
CA LEU A 157 -16.77 2.06 14.96
C LEU A 157 -17.79 1.01 15.42
N LYS A 158 -17.34 -0.20 15.81
CA LYS A 158 -18.22 -1.23 16.37
C LYS A 158 -18.69 -0.94 17.80
N SER A 159 -17.97 -0.10 18.53
CA SER A 159 -18.32 0.29 19.90
C SER A 159 -19.31 1.46 19.98
N LEU A 160 -19.60 2.11 18.85
CA LEU A 160 -20.58 3.20 18.72
C LEU A 160 -21.98 2.65 18.42
#